data_AF-A0A2E6GUA3-F1
#
_entry.id   AF-A0A2E6GUA3-F1
#
_cell.length_a   1.000
_cell.length_b   1.000
_cell.length_c   1.000
_cell.angle_alpha   90.00
_cell.angle_beta   90.00
_cell.angle_gamma   90.00
#
_symmetry.space_group_name_H-M   'P 1'
#
loop_
_entity.id
_entity.type
_entity.pdbx_description
1 polymer ?
#
loop_
_entity_poly.entity_id
_entity_poly.type
_entity_poly.pdbx_seq_one_letter_code
_entity_poly.pdbx_strand_id
1 'polypeptide(L)' 'MSEKKMTYKEALEELEDIVNGIESEEVDVDELAKKVERASKLLNVCSEKLKNTEEEVDKIIEKLNDSE' A
#
# COMPACT_ATOMS: atom_id res chain seq x y z
N MET A 1 20.24 -11.22 4.60
CA MET A 1 18.85 -11.33 5.11
C MET A 1 17.96 -10.85 3.98
N SER A 2 17.02 -11.69 3.51
CA SER A 2 16.22 -11.39 2.32
C SER A 2 15.33 -10.17 2.56
N GLU A 3 15.43 -9.18 1.68
CA GLU A 3 14.52 -8.02 1.62
C GLU A 3 13.09 -8.54 1.41
N LYS A 4 12.32 -8.67 2.50
CA LYS A 4 10.90 -9.00 2.41
C LYS A 4 10.21 -7.82 1.74
N LYS A 5 9.79 -8.01 0.49
CA LYS A 5 8.86 -7.10 -0.17
C LYS A 5 7.59 -7.03 0.67
N MET A 6 7.30 -5.85 1.21
CA MET A 6 6.09 -5.60 2.00
C MET A 6 4.87 -6.05 1.21
N THR A 7 3.95 -6.79 1.85
CA THR A 7 2.68 -7.22 1.23
C THR A 7 1.64 -6.09 1.28
N TYR A 8 0.57 -6.21 0.48
CA TYR A 8 -0.51 -5.21 0.51
C TYR A 8 -1.16 -5.14 1.89
N LYS A 9 -1.34 -6.30 2.54
CA LYS A 9 -1.93 -6.38 3.87
C LYS A 9 -1.06 -5.70 4.92
N GLU A 10 0.25 -5.98 4.93
CA GLU A 10 1.19 -5.32 5.84
C GLU A 10 1.22 -3.80 5.62
N ALA A 11 1.16 -3.35 4.36
CA ALA A 11 1.10 -1.94 4.03
C ALA A 11 -0.15 -1.25 4.58
N LEU A 12 -1.29 -1.95 4.51
CA LEU A 12 -2.58 -1.46 4.98
C LEU A 12 -2.63 -1.42 6.51
N GLU A 13 -2.18 -2.49 7.18
CA GLU A 13 -2.10 -2.54 8.65
C GLU A 13 -1.21 -1.41 9.18
N GLU A 14 -0.05 -1.18 8.57
CA GLU A 14 0.83 -0.07 8.98
C GLU A 14 0.20 1.31 8.72
N LEU A 15 -0.58 1.46 7.64
CA LEU A 15 -1.28 2.70 7.34
C LEU A 15 -2.39 2.98 8.36
N GLU A 16 -3.15 1.95 8.76
CA GLU A 16 -4.17 2.04 9.82
C GLU A 16 -3.55 2.43 11.15
N ASP A 17 -2.41 1.83 11.53
CA ASP A 17 -1.67 2.19 12.73
C ASP A 17 -1.18 3.65 12.71
N ILE A 18 -0.73 4.13 11.55
CA ILE A 18 -0.35 5.53 11.38
C ILE A 18 -1.55 6.45 11.57
N VAL A 19 -2.70 6.14 10.97
CA VAL A 19 -3.92 6.94 11.08
C VAL A 19 -4.40 6.98 12.53
N ASN A 20 -4.54 5.81 13.18
CA ASN A 20 -4.87 5.72 14.61
C ASN A 20 -3.89 6.53 15.45
N GLY A 21 -2.60 6.45 15.11
CA GLY A 21 -1.56 7.20 15.77
C GLY A 21 -1.66 8.71 15.57
N ILE A 22 -2.19 9.20 14.44
CA ILE A 22 -2.40 10.64 14.16
C ILE A 22 -3.66 11.16 14.85
N GLU A 23 -4.71 10.34 14.91
CA GLU A 23 -5.98 10.68 15.58
C GLU A 23 -5.85 10.75 17.10
N SER A 24 -4.78 10.20 17.67
CA SER A 24 -4.44 10.37 19.08
C SER A 24 -4.01 11.82 19.37
N GLU A 25 -4.61 12.44 20.38
CA GLU A 25 -4.42 13.85 20.78
C GLU A 25 -3.00 14.20 21.29
N GLU A 26 -2.06 13.26 21.27
CA GLU A 26 -0.70 13.38 21.84
C GLU A 26 0.43 13.48 20.79
N VAL A 27 0.11 13.67 19.50
CA VAL A 27 1.13 13.73 18.44
C VAL A 27 1.75 15.11 18.30
N ASP A 28 3.08 15.17 18.45
CA ASP A 28 3.87 16.37 18.16
C ASP A 28 3.88 16.67 16.65
N VAL A 29 3.91 17.96 16.27
CA VAL A 29 3.92 18.42 14.86
C VAL A 29 5.07 17.81 14.05
N ASP A 30 6.25 17.63 14.66
CA ASP A 30 7.39 17.01 13.97
C ASP A 30 7.18 15.50 13.74
N GLU A 31 6.43 14.83 14.62
CA GLU A 31 6.03 13.44 14.42
C GLU A 31 4.93 13.29 13.38
N LEU A 32 3.99 14.24 13.34
CA LEU A 32 2.92 14.27 12.34
C LEU A 32 3.50 14.30 10.91
N ALA A 33 4.49 15.16 10.67
CA ALA A 33 5.16 15.24 9.37
C ALA A 33 5.78 13.90 8.95
N LYS A 34 6.45 13.21 9.88
CA LYS A 34 7.07 11.89 9.63
C LYS A 34 6.01 10.81 9.37
N LYS A 35 4.93 10.80 10.15
CA LYS A 35 3.82 9.86 9.99
C LYS A 35 3.15 10.03 8.62
N VAL A 36 2.91 11.27 8.19
CA VAL A 36 2.34 11.59 6.87
C VAL A 36 3.29 11.18 5.73
N GLU A 37 4.59 11.44 5.85
CA GLU A 37 5.57 11.01 4.84
C GLU A 37 5.60 9.48 4.71
N ARG A 38 5.53 8.76 5.85
CA ARG A 38 5.47 7.30 5.86
C ARG A 38 4.18 6.80 5.22
N ALA A 39 3.02 7.36 5.58
CA ALA A 39 1.73 7.02 4.99
C ALA A 39 1.76 7.19 3.45
N SER A 40 2.36 8.27 2.94
CA SER A 40 2.53 8.50 1.50
C SER A 40 3.34 7.38 0.83
N LYS A 41 4.41 6.90 1.46
CA LYS A 41 5.20 5.77 0.96
C LYS A 41 4.39 4.47 0.93
N LEU A 42 3.61 4.20 1.96
CA LEU A 42 2.74 3.01 2.03
C LEU A 42 1.66 3.06 0.94
N LEU A 43 1.06 4.23 0.70
CA LEU A 43 0.07 4.43 -0.37
C LEU A 43 0.65 4.13 -1.76
N ASN A 44 1.89 4.53 -2.02
CA ASN A 44 2.58 4.19 -3.28
C ASN A 44 2.75 2.67 -3.42
N VAL A 45 3.15 1.97 -2.36
CA VAL A 45 3.27 0.50 -2.38
C VAL A 45 1.92 -0.17 -2.62
N CYS A 46 0.86 0.32 -1.99
CA CYS A 46 -0.50 -0.17 -2.22
C CYS A 46 -0.94 0.03 -3.67
N SER A 47 -0.73 1.23 -4.21
CA SER A 47 -1.08 1.58 -5.59
C SER A 47 -0.32 0.71 -6.60
N GLU A 48 0.98 0.52 -6.41
CA GLU A 48 1.80 -0.32 -7.29
C GLU A 48 1.32 -1.78 -7.29
N LYS A 49 0.97 -2.33 -6.12
CA LYS A 49 0.42 -3.69 -6.02
C LYS A 49 -0.93 -3.83 -6.72
N LEU A 50 -1.82 -2.86 -6.52
CA LEU A 50 -3.13 -2.87 -7.18
C LEU A 50 -2.98 -2.82 -8.69
N LYS A 51 -2.13 -1.91 -9.19
CA LYS A 51 -1.84 -1.79 -10.63
C LYS A 51 -1.25 -3.08 -11.20
N ASN A 52 -0.26 -3.67 -10.53
CA ASN A 52 0.31 -4.95 -10.97
C ASN A 52 -0.73 -6.06 -11.00
N THR A 53 -1.63 -6.10 -10.01
CA THR A 53 -2.71 -7.09 -9.95
C THR A 53 -3.72 -6.87 -11.08
N GLU A 54 -4.11 -5.63 -11.36
CA GLU A 54 -4.98 -5.25 -12.48
C GLU A 54 -4.38 -5.70 -13.81
N GLU A 55 -3.10 -5.39 -14.07
CA GLU A 55 -2.41 -5.82 -15.29
C GLU A 55 -2.35 -7.34 -15.44
N GLU A 56 -2.20 -8.10 -14.34
CA GLU A 56 -2.23 -9.56 -14.40
C GLU A 56 -3.63 -10.10 -14.70
N VAL A 57 -4.67 -9.51 -14.09
CA VAL A 57 -6.07 -9.87 -14.35
C VAL A 57 -6.43 -9.59 -15.80
N ASP A 58 -6.08 -8.41 -16.32
CA ASP A 58 -6.33 -8.04 -17.72
C ASP A 58 -5.69 -9.04 -18.69
N LYS A 59 -4.42 -9.41 -18.47
CA LYS A 59 -3.72 -10.41 -19.29
C LYS A 59 -4.41 -11.78 -19.27
N ILE A 60 -5.00 -12.16 -18.13
CA ILE A 60 -5.73 -13.43 -18.01
C ILE A 60 -7.03 -13.34 -18.82
N ILE A 61 -7.75 -12.22 -18.72
CA ILE A 61 -8.99 -11.99 -19.47
C ILE A 61 -8.72 -11.96 -20.98
N GLU A 62 -7.67 -11.28 -21.44
CA GLU A 62 -7.27 -11.27 -22.85
C GLU A 62 -7.00 -12.68 -23.37
N LYS A 63 -6.25 -13.51 -22.63
CA LYS A 63 -5.99 -14.91 -23.03
C LYS A 63 -7.26 -15.76 -23.12
N LEU A 64 -8.24 -15.51 -22.26
CA LEU A 64 -9.52 -16.22 -22.29
C LEU A 64 -10.33 -15.83 -23.52
N ASN A 65 -10.31 -14.55 -23.91
CA ASN A 65 -11.00 -14.04 -25.10
C ASN A 65 -10.31 -14.45 -26.42
N ASP A 66 -8.99 -14.61 -26.44
CA ASP A 66 -8.23 -15.07 -27.62
C ASP A 66 -8.39 -16.59 -27.90
N SER A 67 -9.04 -17.32 -26.97
CA SER A 67 -9.28 -18.76 -27.07
C SER A 67 -10.66 -19.11 -27.67
N GLU A 68 -11.44 -18.12 -28.12
CA GLU A 68 -12.67 -18.26 -28.91
C GLU A 68 -12.43 -18.02 -30.41
#